data_AF-A0A9X9S369-F1
#
_entry.id   AF-A0A9X9S369-F1
#
_cell.length_a   1.000
_cell.length_b   1.000
_cell.length_c   1.000
_cell.angle_alpha   90.00
_cell.angle_beta   90.00
_cell.angle_gamma   90.00
#
_symmetry.space_group_name_H-M   'P 1'
#
loop_
_entity.id
_entity.type
_entity.pdbx_description
1 polymer ?
#
loop_
_entity_poly.entity_id
_entity_poly.type
_entity_poly.pdbx_seq_one_letter_code
_entity_poly.pdbx_strand_id
1 'polypeptide(L)'
;MAHIVDFEGTLQEILKRGTETASKDWLEGIKDEYGSVPLIYQKMAKKPEVLLSHLMYKDTIFETSSIDPKMIELISIAVGAALNCNHCVEYHMSSALKKGATKDEILEVVLIAGSLAQAAVLADAYRIIDNGTTNGCGASCEVNGIKLKKNGD
;
A
#
# COMPACT_ATOMS: atom_id res chain seq x y z
N MET A 1 -20.53 -19.26 0.28
CA MET A 1 -21.54 -18.22 0.51
C MET A 1 -20.76 -16.99 0.94
N ALA A 2 -20.78 -15.91 0.17
CA ALA A 2 -20.05 -14.69 0.51
C ALA A 2 -20.51 -14.24 1.91
N HIS A 3 -19.62 -14.33 2.90
CA HIS A 3 -19.84 -13.66 4.18
C HIS A 3 -19.61 -12.17 3.90
N ILE A 4 -20.68 -11.51 3.46
CA ILE A 4 -20.77 -10.06 3.50
C ILE A 4 -20.59 -9.68 4.96
N VAL A 5 -19.64 -8.80 5.23
CA VAL A 5 -19.40 -8.18 6.53
C VAL A 5 -20.76 -7.79 7.11
N ASP A 6 -21.06 -8.20 8.34
CA ASP A 6 -22.18 -7.61 9.08
C ASP A 6 -21.75 -6.20 9.49
N PHE A 7 -21.77 -5.27 8.53
CA PHE A 7 -21.32 -3.89 8.70
C PHE A 7 -22.17 -3.21 9.78
N GLU A 8 -23.49 -3.38 9.67
CA GLU A 8 -24.45 -2.90 10.66
C GLU A 8 -24.18 -3.52 12.04
N GLY A 9 -23.97 -4.83 12.15
CA GLY A 9 -23.66 -5.49 13.42
C GLY A 9 -22.33 -5.03 14.01
N THR A 10 -21.31 -4.82 13.17
CA THR A 10 -20.01 -4.26 13.59
C THR A 10 -20.19 -2.86 14.17
N LEU A 11 -20.99 -2.00 13.52
CA LEU A 11 -21.32 -0.68 14.05
C LEU A 11 -22.09 -0.75 15.36
N GLN A 12 -23.08 -1.64 15.47
CA GLN A 12 -23.85 -1.83 16.71
C GLN A 12 -22.94 -2.26 17.86
N GLU A 13 -21.98 -3.14 17.61
CA GLU A 13 -21.05 -3.58 18.65
C GLU A 13 -20.10 -2.45 19.08
N ILE A 14 -19.61 -1.63 18.14
CA ILE A 14 -18.82 -0.43 18.46
C ILE A 14 -19.64 0.55 19.31
N LEU A 15 -20.90 0.80 18.94
CA LEU A 15 -21.80 1.69 19.69
C LEU A 15 -22.08 1.15 21.11
N LYS A 16 -22.21 -0.16 21.25
CA LYS A 16 -22.48 -0.82 22.54
C LYS A 16 -21.27 -0.84 23.47
N ARG A 17 -20.06 -1.11 22.96
CA ARG A 17 -18.84 -1.25 23.77
C ARG A 17 -18.04 0.04 23.95
N GLY A 18 -18.28 1.02 23.09
CA GLY A 18 -17.47 2.23 22.98
C GLY A 18 -16.18 2.02 22.17
N THR A 19 -15.69 3.11 21.58
CA THR A 19 -14.56 3.10 20.63
C THR A 19 -13.26 2.62 21.28
N GLU A 20 -12.98 3.02 22.51
CA GLU A 20 -11.79 2.61 23.27
C GLU A 20 -11.68 1.09 23.46
N THR A 21 -12.79 0.46 23.88
CA THR A 21 -12.85 -1.00 24.10
C THR A 21 -12.72 -1.73 22.77
N ALA A 22 -13.55 -1.37 21.78
CA ALA A 22 -13.54 -1.98 20.47
C ALA A 22 -12.15 -1.88 19.78
N SER A 23 -11.49 -0.72 19.90
CA SER A 23 -10.13 -0.51 19.39
C SER A 23 -9.14 -1.51 20.00
N LYS A 24 -9.15 -1.69 21.33
CA LYS A 24 -8.27 -2.65 22.01
C LYS A 24 -8.53 -4.08 21.57
N ASP A 25 -9.80 -4.48 21.52
CA ASP A 25 -10.19 -5.84 21.13
C ASP A 25 -9.73 -6.16 19.70
N TRP A 26 -9.85 -5.21 18.77
CA TRP A 26 -9.42 -5.41 17.38
C TRP A 26 -7.91 -5.52 17.25
N LEU A 27 -7.14 -4.74 18.02
CA LEU A 27 -5.68 -4.90 18.06
C LEU A 27 -5.27 -6.25 18.63
N GLU A 28 -6.00 -6.77 19.62
CA GLU A 28 -5.77 -8.11 20.16
C GLU A 28 -6.04 -9.18 19.10
N GLY A 29 -7.17 -9.07 18.37
CA GLY A 29 -7.47 -9.95 17.25
C GLY A 29 -6.39 -9.93 16.15
N ILE A 30 -5.89 -8.75 15.77
CA ILE A 30 -4.78 -8.62 14.82
C ILE A 30 -3.52 -9.29 15.34
N LYS A 31 -3.22 -9.12 16.64
CA LYS A 31 -2.06 -9.76 17.26
C LYS A 31 -2.17 -11.28 17.25
N ASP A 32 -3.36 -11.82 17.48
CA ASP A 32 -3.59 -13.26 17.51
C ASP A 32 -3.47 -13.86 16.10
N GLU A 33 -3.96 -13.17 15.08
CA GLU A 33 -3.91 -13.64 13.69
C GLU A 33 -2.50 -13.53 13.07
N TYR A 34 -1.78 -12.43 13.34
CA TYR A 34 -0.51 -12.09 12.70
C TYR A 34 0.70 -12.19 13.63
N GLY A 35 0.52 -12.58 14.89
CA GLY A 35 1.55 -12.69 15.93
C GLY A 35 2.05 -11.35 16.49
N SER A 36 1.75 -10.24 15.82
CA SER A 36 2.12 -8.90 16.25
C SER A 36 1.15 -7.86 15.68
N VAL A 37 1.08 -6.71 16.34
CA VAL A 37 0.31 -5.56 15.85
C VAL A 37 1.22 -4.66 15.02
N PRO A 38 0.93 -4.41 13.74
CA PRO A 38 1.66 -3.44 12.92
C PRO A 38 1.76 -2.06 13.59
N LEU A 39 2.93 -1.41 13.48
CA LEU A 39 3.18 -0.11 14.12
C LEU A 39 2.14 0.95 13.73
N ILE A 40 1.67 0.94 12.48
CA ILE A 40 0.63 1.85 12.00
C ILE A 40 -0.64 1.75 12.84
N TYR A 41 -1.10 0.54 13.16
CA TYR A 41 -2.28 0.31 13.97
C TYR A 41 -2.05 0.67 15.44
N GLN A 42 -0.85 0.40 15.98
CA GLN A 42 -0.49 0.87 17.33
C GLN A 42 -0.53 2.41 17.45
N LYS A 43 -0.09 3.13 16.41
CA LYS A 43 -0.13 4.60 16.39
C LYS A 43 -1.55 5.12 16.20
N MET A 44 -2.33 4.52 15.31
CA MET A 44 -3.74 4.87 15.10
C MET A 44 -4.58 4.61 16.35
N ALA A 45 -4.31 3.54 17.10
CA ALA A 45 -5.02 3.19 18.33
C ALA A 45 -5.02 4.29 19.41
N LYS A 46 -4.09 5.24 19.35
CA LYS A 46 -4.10 6.44 20.22
C LYS A 46 -5.30 7.36 19.94
N LYS A 47 -5.98 7.17 18.81
CA LYS A 47 -7.24 7.81 18.41
C LYS A 47 -8.18 6.70 17.93
N PRO A 48 -8.92 6.04 18.84
CA PRO A 48 -9.71 4.85 18.54
C PRO A 48 -10.63 4.99 17.31
N GLU A 49 -11.24 6.15 17.11
CA GLU A 49 -12.11 6.43 15.97
C GLU A 49 -11.36 6.34 14.64
N VAL A 50 -10.10 6.78 14.60
CA VAL A 50 -9.23 6.69 13.42
C VAL A 50 -8.85 5.25 13.14
N LEU A 51 -8.51 4.46 14.17
CA LEU A 51 -8.19 3.05 13.98
C LEU A 51 -9.41 2.27 13.47
N LEU A 52 -10.55 2.39 14.18
CA LEU A 52 -11.76 1.64 13.86
C LEU A 52 -12.27 1.99 12.46
N SER A 53 -12.36 3.27 12.12
CA SER A 53 -12.78 3.68 10.77
C SER A 53 -11.82 3.18 9.69
N HIS A 54 -10.51 3.21 9.94
CA HIS A 54 -9.51 2.70 9.01
C HIS A 54 -9.64 1.19 8.79
N LEU A 55 -9.76 0.41 9.87
CA LEU A 55 -9.89 -1.04 9.80
C LEU A 55 -11.22 -1.44 9.16
N MET A 56 -12.34 -0.81 9.55
CA MET A 56 -13.64 -1.04 8.90
C MET A 56 -13.59 -0.79 7.40
N TYR A 57 -13.00 0.33 6.98
CA TYR A 57 -12.87 0.66 5.57
C TYR A 57 -12.01 -0.37 4.83
N LYS A 58 -10.85 -0.72 5.40
CA LYS A 58 -9.93 -1.72 4.84
C LYS A 58 -10.63 -3.09 4.69
N ASP A 59 -11.29 -3.56 5.73
CA ASP A 59 -11.92 -4.88 5.75
C ASP A 59 -13.11 -4.91 4.78
N THR A 60 -13.89 -3.82 4.71
CA THR A 60 -14.96 -3.66 3.71
C THR A 60 -14.43 -3.80 2.28
N ILE A 61 -13.29 -3.17 1.93
CA ILE A 61 -12.70 -3.29 0.59
C ILE A 61 -12.41 -4.75 0.25
N PHE A 62 -11.82 -5.51 1.18
CA PHE A 62 -11.41 -6.88 0.92
C PHE A 62 -12.57 -7.86 0.93
N GLU A 63 -13.51 -7.72 1.86
CA GLU A 63 -14.62 -8.67 2.04
C GLU A 63 -15.75 -8.47 1.03
N THR A 64 -15.94 -7.25 0.51
CA THR A 64 -16.90 -6.97 -0.58
C THR A 64 -16.31 -7.23 -1.97
N SER A 65 -15.02 -7.54 -2.05
CA SER A 65 -14.35 -7.82 -3.31
C SER A 65 -14.87 -9.11 -3.93
N SER A 66 -15.09 -9.08 -5.25
CA SER A 66 -15.35 -10.28 -6.04
C SER A 66 -14.06 -11.02 -6.46
N ILE A 67 -12.90 -10.47 -6.14
CA ILE A 67 -11.59 -11.06 -6.45
C ILE A 67 -11.26 -12.12 -5.40
N ASP A 68 -10.71 -13.25 -5.87
CA ASP A 68 -10.26 -14.33 -4.99
C ASP A 68 -9.26 -13.82 -3.92
N PRO A 69 -9.36 -14.23 -2.65
CA PRO A 69 -8.48 -13.76 -1.59
C PRO A 69 -6.98 -13.97 -1.84
N LYS A 70 -6.57 -15.04 -2.55
CA LYS A 70 -5.17 -15.24 -2.94
C LYS A 70 -4.73 -14.17 -3.93
N MET A 71 -5.59 -13.88 -4.91
CA MET A 71 -5.33 -12.85 -5.92
C MET A 71 -5.23 -11.45 -5.32
N ILE A 72 -6.07 -11.14 -4.33
CA ILE A 72 -5.98 -9.88 -3.57
C ILE A 72 -4.59 -9.72 -2.95
N GLU A 73 -4.07 -10.76 -2.28
CA GLU A 73 -2.73 -10.68 -1.66
C GLU A 73 -1.62 -10.56 -2.70
N LEU A 74 -1.71 -11.28 -3.82
CA LEU A 74 -0.76 -11.17 -4.92
C LEU A 74 -0.72 -9.75 -5.52
N ILE A 75 -1.88 -9.10 -5.67
CA ILE A 75 -1.97 -7.69 -6.08
C ILE A 75 -1.33 -6.79 -5.01
N SER A 76 -1.62 -7.01 -3.73
CA SER A 76 -1.04 -6.24 -2.63
C SER A 76 0.50 -6.36 -2.57
N ILE A 77 1.06 -7.54 -2.85
CA ILE A 77 2.52 -7.74 -2.96
C ILE A 77 3.09 -6.90 -4.11
N ALA A 78 2.46 -6.95 -5.29
CA ALA A 78 2.91 -6.18 -6.45
C ALA A 78 2.90 -4.66 -6.17
N VAL A 79 1.82 -4.15 -5.57
CA VAL A 79 1.69 -2.73 -5.18
C VAL A 79 2.72 -2.38 -4.10
N GLY A 80 2.86 -3.22 -3.08
CA GLY A 80 3.85 -3.02 -2.01
C GLY A 80 5.28 -2.95 -2.54
N ALA A 81 5.63 -3.84 -3.48
CA ALA A 81 6.94 -3.86 -4.12
C ALA A 81 7.17 -2.61 -4.98
N ALA A 82 6.20 -2.21 -5.81
CA ALA A 82 6.30 -1.02 -6.66
C ALA A 82 6.44 0.28 -5.84
N LEU A 83 5.85 0.33 -4.65
CA LEU A 83 5.93 1.46 -3.72
C LEU A 83 7.12 1.41 -2.75
N ASN A 84 8.00 0.39 -2.86
CA ASN A 84 9.11 0.16 -1.93
C ASN A 84 8.67 0.02 -0.45
N CYS A 85 7.51 -0.59 -0.20
CA CYS A 85 7.01 -0.87 1.14
C CYS A 85 7.40 -2.27 1.61
N ASN A 86 8.60 -2.41 2.18
CA ASN A 86 9.12 -3.71 2.65
C ASN A 86 8.16 -4.43 3.62
N HIS A 87 7.61 -3.68 4.59
CA HIS A 87 6.66 -4.25 5.56
C HIS A 87 5.36 -4.74 4.90
N CYS A 88 4.87 -4.02 3.87
CA CYS A 88 3.69 -4.43 3.13
C CYS A 88 3.97 -5.75 2.39
N VAL A 89 5.12 -5.84 1.72
CA VAL A 89 5.54 -7.04 0.98
C VAL A 89 5.65 -8.24 1.92
N GLU A 90 6.32 -8.09 3.06
CA GLU A 90 6.47 -9.18 4.05
C GLU A 90 5.11 -9.67 4.57
N TYR A 91 4.24 -8.74 4.96
CA TYR A 91 2.92 -9.04 5.50
C TYR A 91 2.03 -9.76 4.47
N HIS A 92 1.90 -9.18 3.28
CA HIS A 92 1.04 -9.72 2.23
C HIS A 92 1.60 -11.02 1.64
N MET A 93 2.94 -11.20 1.63
CA MET A 93 3.55 -12.48 1.25
C MET A 93 3.17 -13.60 2.24
N SER A 94 3.22 -13.33 3.54
CA SER A 94 2.79 -14.32 4.55
C SER A 94 1.30 -14.68 4.39
N SER A 95 0.45 -13.69 4.17
CA SER A 95 -1.00 -13.89 3.93
C SER A 95 -1.26 -14.67 2.63
N ALA A 96 -0.58 -14.32 1.53
CA ALA A 96 -0.71 -15.00 0.24
C ALA A 96 -0.38 -16.50 0.37
N LEU A 97 0.72 -16.85 1.04
CA LEU A 97 1.12 -18.23 1.27
C LEU A 97 0.07 -19.00 2.09
N LYS A 98 -0.48 -18.38 3.15
CA LYS A 98 -1.59 -18.98 3.93
C LYS A 98 -2.84 -19.23 3.08
N LYS A 99 -3.06 -18.40 2.06
CA LYS A 99 -4.17 -18.52 1.09
C LYS A 99 -3.84 -19.39 -0.13
N GLY A 100 -2.71 -20.11 -0.10
CA GLY A 100 -2.35 -21.10 -1.11
C GLY A 100 -1.59 -20.54 -2.31
N ALA A 101 -1.04 -19.32 -2.22
CA ALA A 101 -0.09 -18.84 -3.22
C ALA A 101 1.20 -19.65 -3.21
N THR A 102 1.77 -19.85 -4.39
CA THR A 102 3.07 -20.49 -4.59
C THR A 102 4.19 -19.45 -4.60
N LYS A 103 5.43 -19.91 -4.38
CA LYS A 103 6.61 -19.05 -4.52
C LYS A 103 6.79 -18.55 -5.95
N ASP A 104 6.38 -19.34 -6.94
CA ASP A 104 6.47 -18.98 -8.35
C ASP A 104 5.48 -17.85 -8.67
N GLU A 105 4.22 -17.92 -8.20
CA GLU A 105 3.26 -16.81 -8.32
C GLU A 105 3.80 -15.52 -7.67
N ILE A 106 4.42 -15.63 -6.49
CA ILE A 106 5.03 -14.47 -5.81
C ILE A 106 6.19 -13.89 -6.64
N LEU A 107 7.05 -14.74 -7.19
CA LEU A 107 8.15 -14.31 -8.06
C LEU A 107 7.60 -13.59 -9.29
N GLU A 108 6.59 -14.15 -9.95
CA GLU A 108 5.96 -13.58 -11.15
C GLU A 108 5.38 -12.19 -10.87
N VAL A 109 4.63 -12.01 -9.78
CA VAL A 109 4.05 -10.69 -9.47
C VAL A 109 5.09 -9.63 -9.13
N VAL A 110 6.21 -10.01 -8.50
CA VAL A 110 7.33 -9.10 -8.22
C VAL A 110 8.03 -8.69 -9.53
N LEU A 111 8.25 -9.63 -10.45
CA LEU A 111 8.83 -9.34 -11.77
C LEU A 111 7.93 -8.39 -12.59
N ILE A 112 6.61 -8.64 -12.59
CA ILE A 112 5.62 -7.78 -13.25
C ILE A 112 5.65 -6.37 -12.64
N ALA A 113 5.63 -6.27 -11.31
CA ALA A 113 5.70 -4.99 -10.60
C ALA A 113 6.98 -4.22 -10.95
N GLY A 114 8.14 -4.90 -10.97
CA GLY A 114 9.42 -4.30 -11.35
C GLY A 114 9.43 -3.78 -12.79
N SER A 115 8.89 -4.55 -13.74
CA SER A 115 8.78 -4.13 -15.14
C SER A 115 7.93 -2.87 -15.30
N LEU A 116 6.79 -2.78 -14.61
CA LEU A 116 5.92 -1.61 -14.69
C LEU A 116 6.51 -0.39 -13.98
N ALA A 117 7.16 -0.58 -12.84
CA ALA A 117 7.87 0.49 -12.13
C ALA A 117 9.00 1.08 -12.99
N GLN A 118 9.78 0.23 -13.67
CA GLN A 118 10.80 0.68 -14.62
C GLN A 118 10.18 1.46 -15.79
N ALA A 119 9.11 0.93 -16.38
CA ALA A 119 8.41 1.57 -17.48
C ALA A 119 7.88 2.97 -17.09
N ALA A 120 7.37 3.12 -15.86
CA ALA A 120 6.91 4.41 -15.34
C ALA A 120 8.04 5.46 -15.31
N VAL A 121 9.24 5.07 -14.84
CA VAL A 121 10.43 5.96 -14.83
C VAL A 121 10.78 6.41 -16.23
N LEU A 122 10.90 5.48 -17.18
CA LEU A 122 11.28 5.79 -18.56
C LEU A 122 10.22 6.68 -19.24
N ALA A 123 8.95 6.31 -19.10
CA ALA A 123 7.87 7.01 -19.76
C ALA A 123 7.71 8.44 -19.22
N ASP A 124 7.80 8.64 -17.91
CA ASP A 124 7.67 9.97 -17.31
C ASP A 124 8.87 10.86 -17.65
N ALA A 125 10.10 10.36 -17.45
CA ALA A 125 11.31 11.11 -17.72
C ALA A 125 11.45 11.51 -19.20
N TYR A 126 11.17 10.61 -20.15
CA TYR A 126 11.27 10.94 -21.57
C TYR A 126 10.24 11.96 -22.01
N ARG A 127 9.01 11.96 -21.45
CA ARG A 127 8.05 13.03 -21.75
C ARG A 127 8.55 14.39 -21.29
N ILE A 128 9.22 14.47 -20.15
CA ILE A 128 9.82 15.73 -19.67
C ILE A 128 10.93 16.18 -20.63
N ILE A 129 11.80 15.25 -21.05
CA ILE A 129 12.89 15.52 -22.00
C ILE A 129 12.34 15.98 -23.36
N ASP A 130 11.38 15.25 -23.93
CA ASP A 130 10.83 15.50 -25.27
C ASP A 130 9.92 16.73 -25.32
N ASN A 131 9.15 17.01 -24.26
CA ASN A 131 8.32 18.22 -24.18
C ASN A 131 9.13 19.50 -23.98
N GLY A 132 10.46 19.44 -24.08
CA GLY A 132 11.29 20.62 -24.20
C GLY A 132 11.26 21.53 -22.97
N THR A 133 11.16 20.97 -21.75
CA THR A 133 11.45 21.77 -20.53
C THR A 133 12.93 22.18 -20.44
N THR A 134 13.74 21.83 -21.45
CA THR A 134 15.08 22.35 -21.69
C THR A 134 15.12 23.61 -22.56
N ASN A 135 14.00 24.11 -23.09
CA ASN A 135 13.92 25.48 -23.66
C ASN A 135 13.89 26.59 -22.59
N GLY A 136 14.11 26.23 -21.33
CA GLY A 136 14.29 27.16 -20.24
C GLY A 136 14.45 26.39 -18.96
N CYS A 137 15.69 26.14 -18.57
CA CYS A 137 16.07 25.81 -17.20
C CYS A 137 15.38 26.83 -16.25
N GLY A 138 14.21 26.47 -15.72
CA GLY A 138 13.42 27.28 -14.77
C GLY A 138 13.83 27.06 -13.32
N ALA A 139 14.71 26.10 -13.07
CA ALA A 139 15.46 25.97 -11.83
C ALA A 139 16.92 26.18 -12.19
N SER A 140 17.46 27.35 -11.84
CA SER A 140 18.87 27.74 -11.96
C SER A 140 19.80 26.52 -12.14
N CYS A 141 20.34 26.37 -13.34
CA CYS A 141 21.41 25.44 -13.68
C CYS A 141 22.73 25.88 -12.99
N GLU A 142 22.69 26.01 -11.66
CA GLU A 142 23.83 26.10 -10.76
C GLU A 142 23.89 24.79 -9.97
N VAL A 143 24.13 23.68 -10.67
CA VAL A 143 24.71 22.52 -9.99
C VAL A 143 26.20 22.84 -9.86
N ASN A 144 26.64 23.18 -8.65
CA ASN A 144 28.05 23.43 -8.29
C ASN A 144 28.74 24.60 -9.00
N GLY A 145 28.05 25.73 -9.26
CA GLY A 145 28.71 26.98 -9.64
C GLY A 145 29.44 26.99 -11.00
N ILE A 146 29.22 25.99 -11.85
CA ILE A 146 29.79 25.94 -13.19
C ILE A 146 28.79 26.57 -14.18
N LYS A 147 29.09 27.80 -14.63
CA LYS A 147 28.37 28.40 -15.75
C LYS A 147 28.72 27.65 -17.03
N LEU A 148 27.76 26.94 -17.61
CA LEU A 148 27.88 26.45 -18.98
C LEU A 148 27.95 27.66 -19.91
N LYS A 149 29.08 27.84 -20.60
CA LYS A 149 29.20 28.82 -21.67
C LYS A 149 28.15 28.51 -22.72
N LYS A 150 27.35 29.51 -23.09
CA LYS A 150 26.54 29.43 -24.31
C LYS A 150 27.52 29.37 -25.48
N ASN A 151 27.42 28.35 -26.32
CA ASN A 151 28.15 28.34 -27.59
C ASN A 151 27.59 29.47 -28.46
N GLY A 152 28.36 30.52 -28.67
CA GLY A 152 27.97 31.64 -29.54
C GLY A 152 28.57 33.03 -29.27
N ASP A 153 29.64 33.16 -28.48
CA ASP A 153 30.45 34.39 -28.35
C ASP A 153 31.92 34.13 -28.71
#